data_AF-A0A6N3R9S2-F1
#
_entry.id   AF-A0A6N3R9S2-F1
#
_cell.length_a   1.000
_cell.length_b   1.000
_cell.length_c   1.000
_cell.angle_alpha   90.00
_cell.angle_beta   90.00
_cell.angle_gamma   90.00
#
_symmetry.space_group_name_H-M   'P 1'
#
loop_
_entity.id
_entity.type
_entity.pdbx_description
1 polymer ?
#
loop_
_entity_poly.entity_id
_entity_poly.type
_entity_poly.pdbx_seq_one_letter_code
_entity_poly.pdbx_strand_id
1 'polypeptide(L)'
;MTVRGTPSSGTATLYNSWGGAVTVAPASTSGFNNGFTVTYEKVPQDACIQIATQISRTGLTNGITLNSTTHNDGKVTTEEASAQCTADNGSTGTNKLIFTING
;
A
#
# COMPACT_ATOMS: atom_id res chain seq x y z
N MET A 1 -3.10 4.84 12.23
CA MET A 1 -3.97 5.48 11.21
C MET A 1 -4.80 6.55 11.88
N THR A 2 -5.22 7.58 11.13
CA THR A 2 -6.13 8.61 11.61
C THR A 2 -7.31 8.76 10.65
N VAL A 3 -8.50 9.00 11.19
CA VAL A 3 -9.70 9.31 10.40
C VAL A 3 -9.85 10.83 10.36
N ARG A 4 -10.05 11.42 9.18
CA ARG A 4 -10.38 12.85 9.03
C ARG A 4 -11.73 13.01 8.35
N GLY A 5 -12.46 14.04 8.77
CA GLY A 5 -13.85 14.26 8.37
C GLY A 5 -14.85 13.58 9.31
N THR A 6 -16.11 13.52 8.90
CA THR A 6 -17.21 12.99 9.71
C THR A 6 -17.60 11.59 9.23
N PRO A 7 -17.29 10.51 9.97
CA PRO A 7 -17.59 9.14 9.50
C PRO A 7 -19.06 8.90 9.18
N SER A 8 -19.97 9.52 9.95
CA SER A 8 -21.41 9.37 9.77
C SER A 8 -21.95 9.99 8.48
N SER A 9 -21.19 10.85 7.78
CA SER A 9 -21.58 11.39 6.47
C SER A 9 -21.14 10.52 5.29
N GLY A 10 -20.40 9.44 5.52
CA GLY A 10 -19.87 8.58 4.45
C GLY A 10 -18.73 9.19 3.62
N THR A 11 -18.20 10.35 4.02
CA THR A 11 -17.15 11.09 3.30
C THR A 11 -15.84 11.21 4.09
N ALA A 12 -15.71 10.43 5.16
CA ALA A 12 -14.47 10.41 5.94
C ALA A 12 -13.33 9.76 5.15
N THR A 13 -12.11 10.20 5.43
CA THR A 13 -10.88 9.77 4.76
C THR A 13 -9.91 9.20 5.77
N LEU A 14 -9.18 8.16 5.37
CA LEU A 14 -8.16 7.52 6.20
C LEU A 14 -6.79 8.08 5.84
N TYR A 15 -5.95 8.25 6.86
CA TYR A 15 -4.57 8.68 6.71
C TYR A 15 -3.62 7.76 7.49
N ASN A 16 -2.46 7.50 6.91
CA ASN A 16 -1.38 6.78 7.55
C ASN A 16 -0.61 7.67 8.55
N SER A 17 0.40 7.10 9.20
CA SER A 17 1.20 7.79 10.21
C SER A 17 2.00 8.99 9.67
N TRP A 18 2.17 9.08 8.34
CA TRP A 18 2.93 10.13 7.66
C TRP A 18 2.03 11.16 6.95
N GLY A 19 0.72 11.12 7.22
CA GLY A 19 -0.24 12.05 6.63
C GLY A 19 -0.52 11.81 5.14
N GLY A 20 -0.12 10.67 4.59
CA GLY A 20 -0.57 10.19 3.30
C GLY A 20 -1.96 9.54 3.40
N ALA A 21 -2.76 9.69 2.36
CA ALA A 21 -4.08 9.06 2.30
C ALA A 21 -3.95 7.54 2.28
N VAL A 22 -4.92 6.87 2.88
CA VAL A 22 -5.14 5.43 2.75
C VAL A 22 -6.47 5.21 2.09
N THR A 23 -6.48 4.50 0.96
CA THR A 23 -7.72 4.19 0.22
C THR A 23 -7.92 2.70 0.14
N VAL A 24 -9.18 2.29 0.23
CA VAL A 24 -9.62 0.91 0.00
C VAL A 24 -10.56 0.94 -1.19
N ALA A 25 -10.27 0.15 -2.21
CA ALA A 25 -11.05 0.10 -3.44
C ALA A 25 -11.31 -1.34 -3.86
N PRO A 26 -12.47 -1.65 -4.48
CA PRO A 26 -12.74 -2.98 -5.01
C PRO A 26 -11.70 -3.36 -6.07
N ALA A 27 -11.28 -4.62 -6.07
CA ALA A 27 -10.40 -5.20 -7.06
C ALA A 27 -11.13 -6.33 -7.79
N SER A 28 -11.06 -6.32 -9.12
CA SER A 28 -11.60 -7.40 -9.93
C SER A 28 -10.51 -8.44 -10.17
N THR A 29 -10.79 -9.68 -9.81
CA THR A 29 -9.93 -10.82 -10.12
C THR A 29 -10.72 -11.74 -11.03
N SER A 30 -10.23 -11.92 -12.27
CA SER A 30 -10.89 -12.74 -13.29
C SER A 30 -12.34 -12.34 -13.59
N GLY A 31 -12.67 -11.04 -13.52
CA GLY A 31 -14.00 -10.52 -13.83
C GLY A 31 -15.00 -10.55 -12.66
N PHE A 32 -14.61 -11.04 -11.49
CA PHE A 32 -15.40 -10.99 -10.26
C PHE A 32 -14.79 -10.02 -9.25
N ASN A 33 -15.62 -9.12 -8.72
CA ASN A 33 -15.22 -8.13 -7.71
C ASN A 33 -15.22 -8.75 -6.30
N ASN A 34 -14.40 -9.80 -6.11
CA ASN A 34 -14.27 -10.48 -4.82
C ASN A 34 -13.06 -9.98 -4.03
N GLY A 35 -12.17 -9.21 -4.66
CA GLY A 35 -10.97 -8.67 -4.03
C GLY A 35 -11.08 -7.20 -3.67
N PHE A 36 -10.05 -6.71 -3.00
CA PHE A 36 -9.85 -5.29 -2.75
C PHE A 36 -8.36 -4.93 -2.83
N THR A 37 -8.11 -3.66 -3.06
CA THR A 37 -6.79 -3.05 -2.90
C THR A 37 -6.78 -2.13 -1.71
N VAL A 38 -5.64 -2.08 -1.02
CA VAL A 38 -5.34 -1.07 -0.01
C VAL A 38 -4.16 -0.26 -0.49
N THR A 39 -4.35 1.04 -0.69
CA THR A 39 -3.30 1.96 -1.14
C THR A 39 -2.84 2.83 0.01
N TYR A 40 -1.52 2.92 0.23
CA TYR A 40 -0.88 3.85 1.16
C TYR A 40 -0.04 4.86 0.37
N GLU A 41 -0.32 6.14 0.57
CA GLU A 41 0.43 7.24 -0.06
C GLU A 41 1.51 7.81 0.87
N LYS A 42 2.51 8.50 0.32
CA LYS A 42 3.54 9.23 1.08
C LYS A 42 4.26 8.41 2.14
N VAL A 43 4.55 7.15 1.84
CA VAL A 43 5.29 6.27 2.75
C VAL A 43 6.79 6.61 2.66
N PRO A 44 7.49 6.86 3.77
CA PRO A 44 8.93 7.04 3.77
C PRO A 44 9.69 5.82 3.25
N GLN A 45 10.91 6.02 2.76
CA GLN A 45 11.69 4.95 2.13
C GLN A 45 11.91 3.75 3.05
N ASP A 46 12.32 3.98 4.30
CA ASP A 46 12.60 2.93 5.27
C ASP A 46 11.33 2.11 5.59
N ALA A 47 10.21 2.80 5.81
CA ALA A 47 8.92 2.18 6.06
C ALA A 47 8.39 1.43 4.84
N CYS A 48 8.63 1.95 3.63
CA CYS A 48 8.28 1.28 2.38
C CYS A 48 8.95 -0.11 2.30
N ILE A 49 10.25 -0.16 2.59
CA ILE A 49 11.02 -1.42 2.57
C ILE A 49 10.52 -2.38 3.66
N GLN A 50 10.36 -1.90 4.89
CA GLN A 50 9.95 -2.75 6.00
C GLN A 50 8.53 -3.30 5.82
N ILE A 51 7.57 -2.46 5.41
CA ILE A 51 6.18 -2.87 5.24
C ILE A 51 6.07 -3.88 4.08
N ALA A 52 6.68 -3.58 2.93
CA ALA A 52 6.61 -4.44 1.75
C ALA A 52 7.17 -5.84 2.05
N THR A 53 8.36 -5.91 2.65
CA THR A 53 9.02 -7.17 2.99
C THR A 53 8.27 -7.94 4.08
N GLN A 54 7.77 -7.26 5.11
CA GLN A 54 7.02 -7.92 6.17
C GLN A 54 5.69 -8.48 5.67
N ILE A 55 4.94 -7.72 4.87
CA ILE A 55 3.68 -8.18 4.28
C ILE A 55 3.92 -9.34 3.32
N SER A 56 4.93 -9.24 2.45
CA SER A 56 5.38 -10.33 1.56
C SER A 56 5.57 -11.65 2.34
N ARG A 57 6.21 -11.58 3.52
CA ARG A 57 6.45 -12.76 4.37
C ARG A 57 5.19 -13.35 5.02
N THR A 58 4.13 -12.58 5.18
CA THR A 58 2.87 -13.09 5.75
C THR A 58 2.11 -13.98 4.78
N GLY A 59 2.33 -13.83 3.47
CA GLY A 59 1.54 -14.51 2.43
C GLY A 59 0.08 -14.08 2.36
N LEU A 60 -0.31 -12.99 3.04
CA LEU A 60 -1.69 -12.51 3.08
C LEU A 60 -2.15 -11.84 1.78
N THR A 61 -1.22 -11.25 1.03
CA THR A 61 -1.52 -10.50 -0.19
C THR A 61 -1.28 -11.35 -1.42
N ASN A 62 -2.17 -11.25 -2.40
CA ASN A 62 -1.99 -11.85 -3.72
C ASN A 62 -1.17 -10.97 -4.65
N GLY A 63 -1.02 -9.68 -4.34
CA GLY A 63 -0.18 -8.78 -5.10
C GLY A 63 0.34 -7.62 -4.25
N ILE A 64 1.55 -7.18 -4.54
CA ILE A 64 2.18 -6.01 -3.91
C ILE A 64 2.69 -5.10 -5.02
N THR A 65 2.29 -3.84 -5.02
CA THR A 65 2.87 -2.81 -5.91
C THR A 65 3.66 -1.81 -5.09
N LEU A 66 4.92 -1.62 -5.45
CA LEU A 66 5.80 -0.59 -4.92
C LEU A 66 5.97 0.47 -6.00
N ASN A 67 5.44 1.68 -5.75
CA ASN A 67 5.41 2.76 -6.71
C ASN A 67 4.74 2.36 -8.04
N SER A 68 5.54 2.09 -9.06
CA SER A 68 5.09 1.68 -10.40
C SER A 68 5.39 0.21 -10.71
N THR A 69 5.98 -0.54 -9.78
CA THR A 69 6.39 -1.93 -9.99
C THR A 69 5.44 -2.87 -9.27
N THR A 70 4.80 -3.76 -10.02
CA THR A 70 3.82 -4.72 -9.49
C THR A 70 4.41 -6.13 -9.41
N HIS A 71 4.29 -6.73 -8.23
CA HIS A 71 4.61 -8.12 -7.92
C HIS A 71 3.30 -8.91 -7.77
N ASN A 72 2.88 -9.56 -8.86
CA ASN A 72 1.60 -10.30 -8.92
C ASN A 72 1.62 -11.65 -8.19
N ASP A 73 2.76 -12.07 -7.68
CA ASP A 73 2.91 -13.25 -6.84
C ASP A 73 2.82 -12.92 -5.34
N GLY A 74 2.63 -11.64 -5.01
CA GLY A 74 2.57 -11.15 -3.63
C GLY A 74 3.91 -11.23 -2.90
N LYS A 75 5.02 -11.44 -3.61
CA LYS A 75 6.35 -11.60 -3.03
C LYS A 75 7.22 -10.40 -3.37
N VAL A 76 7.90 -9.92 -2.34
CA VAL A 76 8.89 -8.85 -2.44
C VAL A 76 10.03 -9.20 -1.50
N THR A 77 11.25 -9.24 -2.05
CA THR A 77 12.50 -9.38 -1.31
C THR A 77 12.99 -8.04 -0.77
N THR A 78 13.93 -8.05 0.17
CA THR A 78 14.53 -6.82 0.70
C THR A 78 15.29 -6.07 -0.39
N GLU A 79 15.95 -6.80 -1.28
CA GLU A 79 16.73 -6.28 -2.40
C GLU A 79 15.80 -5.56 -3.41
N GLU A 80 14.69 -6.19 -3.78
CA GLU A 80 13.69 -5.59 -4.66
C GLU A 80 13.05 -4.36 -4.02
N ALA A 81 12.66 -4.44 -2.76
CA ALA A 81 12.09 -3.31 -2.04
C ALA A 81 13.08 -2.15 -1.94
N SER A 82 14.36 -2.41 -1.66
CA SER A 82 15.40 -1.38 -1.58
C SER A 82 15.64 -0.69 -2.92
N ALA A 83 15.52 -1.42 -4.04
CA ALA A 83 15.65 -0.85 -5.37
C ALA A 83 14.42 -0.05 -5.81
N GLN A 84 13.22 -0.44 -5.35
CA GLN A 84 11.96 0.11 -5.83
C GLN A 84 11.40 1.22 -4.94
N CYS A 85 11.73 1.21 -3.64
CA CYS A 85 11.39 2.28 -2.71
C CYS A 85 12.34 3.46 -2.91
N THR A 86 11.78 4.60 -3.30
CA THR A 86 12.49 5.84 -3.56
C THR A 86 12.77 6.61 -2.28
N ALA A 87 13.88 7.37 -2.30
CA ALA A 87 14.25 8.25 -1.19
C ALA A 87 13.19 9.32 -0.91
N ASP A 88 13.17 9.78 0.34
CA ASP A 88 12.28 10.84 0.78
C ASP A 88 12.66 12.19 0.16
N ASN A 89 11.67 13.08 0.02
CA ASN A 89 11.91 14.47 -0.33
C ASN A 89 11.87 15.33 0.95
N GLY A 90 13.05 15.56 1.54
CA GLY A 90 13.16 16.15 2.87
C GLY A 90 12.52 15.23 3.92
N SER A 91 11.52 15.73 4.64
CA SER A 91 10.76 14.92 5.61
C SER A 91 9.49 14.28 5.03
N THR A 92 9.31 14.32 3.71
CA THR A 92 8.11 13.79 3.05
C THR A 92 8.41 12.47 2.35
N GLY A 93 7.71 11.41 2.76
CA GLY A 93 7.74 10.13 2.06
C GLY A 93 7.21 10.26 0.63
N THR A 94 7.86 9.57 -0.30
CA THR A 94 7.56 9.63 -1.73
C THR A 94 6.90 8.36 -2.26
N ASN A 95 6.84 7.31 -1.44
CA ASN A 95 6.43 5.99 -1.89
C ASN A 95 4.93 5.79 -1.84
N LYS A 96 4.41 5.10 -2.85
CA LYS A 96 3.07 4.54 -2.89
C LYS A 96 3.14 3.02 -2.76
N LEU A 97 2.40 2.45 -1.81
CA LEU A 97 2.26 1.01 -1.64
C LEU A 97 0.84 0.60 -1.99
N ILE A 98 0.65 -0.43 -2.82
CA ILE A 98 -0.67 -1.01 -3.07
C ILE A 98 -0.61 -2.50 -2.73
N PHE A 99 -1.51 -2.95 -1.86
CA PHE A 99 -1.68 -4.35 -1.51
C PHE A 99 -2.98 -4.87 -2.10
N THR A 100 -2.90 -5.94 -2.89
CA THR A 100 -4.06 -6.60 -3.48
C THR A 100 -4.36 -7.89 -2.72
N ILE A 101 -5.61 -8.04 -2.29
CA ILE A 101 -6.12 -9.23 -1.63
C ILE A 101 -7.30 -9.73 -2.45
N ASN A 102 -7.24 -10.99 -2.88
CA ASN A 102 -8.32 -11.67 -3.57
C ASN A 102 -9.21 -12.38 -2.54
N GLY A 103 -10.51 -12.38 -2.80
CA GLY A 103 -11.50 -13.18 -2.06
C GLY A 103 -11.74 -14.54 -2.67
#